data_AF-X0VTU2-F1
#
_entry.id   AF-X0VTU2-F1
#
_cell.length_a   1.000
_cell.length_b   1.000
_cell.length_c   1.000
_cell.angle_alpha   90.00
_cell.angle_beta   90.00
_cell.angle_gamma   90.00
#
_symmetry.space_group_name_H-M   'P 1'
#
loop_
_entity.id
_entity.type
_entity.pdbx_description
1 polymer ?
#
loop_
_entity_poly.entity_id
_entity_poly.type
_entity_poly.pdbx_seq_one_letter_code
_entity_poly.pdbx_strand_id
1 'polypeptide(L)'
;ILADKWALPMDLEYALVYHHNPHGIDKAVELVTTVHLADQMAHQIGADLWDNEVIEPEWGDACDTLGLEEEDYNNCLNDMKNNIDKSTEFLAMINYAE
;
A
#
# COMPACT_ATOMS: atom_id res chain seq x y z
N ILE A 1 -17.51 9.10 -1.62
CA ILE A 1 -16.61 8.41 -2.59
C ILE A 1 -17.24 7.09 -3.03
N LEU A 2 -16.62 6.27 -3.90
CA LEU A 2 -17.23 4.99 -4.33
C LEU A 2 -17.46 4.04 -3.14
N ALA A 3 -16.54 4.03 -2.18
CA ALA A 3 -16.62 3.25 -0.94
C ALA A 3 -17.92 3.51 -0.14
N ASP A 4 -18.29 4.78 0.02
CA ASP A 4 -19.53 5.22 0.68
C ASP A 4 -20.78 4.67 -0.04
N LYS A 5 -20.80 4.73 -1.39
CA LYS A 5 -21.91 4.16 -2.18
C LYS A 5 -22.01 2.64 -2.06
N TRP A 6 -20.89 1.96 -1.82
CA TRP A 6 -20.84 0.52 -1.60
C TRP A 6 -21.05 0.13 -0.14
N ALA A 7 -21.30 1.11 0.75
CA ALA A 7 -21.47 0.92 2.18
C ALA A 7 -20.31 0.12 2.81
N LEU A 8 -19.08 0.42 2.38
CA LEU A 8 -17.89 -0.17 3.01
C LEU A 8 -17.78 0.28 4.48
N PRO A 9 -17.17 -0.55 5.35
CA PRO A 9 -16.77 -0.13 6.67
C PRO A 9 -16.00 1.20 6.68
N MET A 10 -16.29 2.05 7.67
CA MET A 10 -15.77 3.42 7.74
C MET A 10 -14.24 3.50 7.87
N ASP A 11 -13.63 2.50 8.51
CA ASP A 11 -12.19 2.34 8.60
C ASP A 11 -11.53 2.14 7.22
N LEU A 12 -12.14 1.36 6.32
CA LEU A 12 -11.69 1.25 4.93
C LEU A 12 -11.82 2.58 4.18
N GLU A 13 -12.88 3.35 4.45
CA GLU A 13 -13.03 4.68 3.87
C GLU A 13 -11.91 5.62 4.34
N TYR A 14 -11.55 5.58 5.62
CA TYR A 14 -10.45 6.36 6.16
C TYR A 14 -9.12 6.02 5.51
N ALA A 15 -8.81 4.74 5.33
CA ALA A 15 -7.59 4.32 4.64
C ALA A 15 -7.52 4.89 3.21
N LEU A 16 -8.62 4.85 2.47
CA LEU A 16 -8.67 5.40 1.11
C LEU A 16 -8.48 6.92 1.07
N VAL A 17 -9.08 7.65 2.00
CA VAL A 17 -9.04 9.13 2.00
C VAL A 17 -7.74 9.68 2.57
N TYR A 18 -7.17 9.01 3.58
CA TYR A 18 -6.10 9.56 4.41
C TYR A 18 -4.76 8.85 4.28
N HIS A 19 -4.58 7.81 3.45
CA HIS A 19 -3.29 7.11 3.37
C HIS A 19 -2.11 8.03 3.00
N HIS A 20 -2.30 9.07 2.18
CA HIS A 20 -1.23 10.06 1.92
C HIS A 20 -0.98 11.06 3.07
N ASN A 21 -1.79 11.02 4.13
CA ASN A 21 -1.64 11.87 5.30
C ASN A 21 -2.10 11.13 6.58
N PRO A 22 -1.37 10.10 7.04
CA PRO A 22 -1.82 9.29 8.17
C PRO A 22 -1.81 10.06 9.51
N HIS A 23 -0.98 11.10 9.64
CA HIS A 23 -0.92 11.94 10.84
C HIS A 23 -2.15 12.85 11.01
N GLY A 24 -3.01 12.95 9.99
CA GLY A 24 -4.19 13.80 9.99
C GLY A 24 -5.43 13.20 10.67
N ILE A 25 -5.33 11.99 11.24
CA ILE A 25 -6.50 11.25 11.72
C ILE A 25 -6.26 10.52 13.05
N ASP A 26 -7.21 10.66 13.97
CA ASP A 26 -7.17 10.01 15.30
C ASP A 26 -7.76 8.58 15.30
N LYS A 27 -8.44 8.19 14.21
CA LYS A 27 -9.15 6.91 14.06
C LYS A 27 -8.49 6.06 12.98
N ALA A 28 -8.50 4.75 13.19
CA ALA A 28 -7.97 3.77 12.24
C ALA A 28 -6.52 4.07 11.81
N VAL A 29 -5.74 4.75 12.67
CA VAL A 29 -4.37 5.21 12.34
C VAL A 29 -3.49 4.05 11.89
N GLU A 30 -3.58 2.89 12.55
CA GLU A 30 -2.84 1.68 12.17
C GLU A 30 -3.20 1.21 10.76
N LEU A 31 -4.49 1.17 10.40
CA LEU A 31 -4.93 0.74 9.08
C LEU A 31 -4.52 1.76 7.99
N VAL A 32 -4.70 3.06 8.25
CA VAL A 32 -4.29 4.12 7.34
C VAL A 32 -2.78 4.07 7.11
N THR A 33 -2.00 3.90 8.18
CA THR A 33 -0.54 3.77 8.13
C THR A 33 -0.10 2.50 7.41
N THR A 34 -0.84 1.40 7.58
CA THR A 34 -0.58 0.14 6.85
C THR A 34 -0.72 0.35 5.35
N VAL A 35 -1.79 1.03 4.91
CA VAL A 35 -1.99 1.32 3.47
C VAL A 35 -0.94 2.31 2.96
N HIS A 36 -0.59 3.33 3.75
CA HIS A 36 0.51 4.26 3.43
C HIS A 36 1.83 3.53 3.19
N LEU A 37 2.26 2.65 4.11
CA LEU A 37 3.50 1.89 3.91
C LEU A 37 3.42 0.93 2.73
N ALA A 38 2.28 0.28 2.51
CA ALA A 38 2.11 -0.61 1.37
C ALA A 38 2.25 0.13 0.03
N ASP A 39 1.70 1.35 -0.06
CA ASP A 39 1.83 2.24 -1.22
C ASP A 39 3.30 2.63 -1.44
N GLN A 40 3.99 3.10 -0.39
CA GLN A 40 5.42 3.43 -0.46
C GLN A 40 6.28 2.25 -0.90
N MET A 41 6.04 1.06 -0.34
CA MET A 41 6.76 -0.17 -0.72
C MET A 41 6.52 -0.53 -2.19
N ALA A 42 5.30 -0.35 -2.69
CA ALA A 42 4.98 -0.61 -4.09
C ALA A 42 5.76 0.32 -5.04
N HIS A 43 5.82 1.63 -4.75
CA HIS A 43 6.64 2.57 -5.52
C HIS A 43 8.13 2.24 -5.42
N GLN A 44 8.64 1.86 -4.24
CA GLN A 44 10.05 1.51 -4.05
C GLN A 44 10.51 0.32 -4.91
N ILE A 45 9.63 -0.65 -5.14
CA ILE A 45 9.92 -1.80 -6.02
C ILE A 45 9.61 -1.52 -7.49
N GLY A 46 9.20 -0.31 -7.83
CA GLY A 46 8.87 0.11 -9.20
C GLY A 46 7.54 -0.46 -9.70
N ALA A 47 6.63 -0.81 -8.81
CA ALA A 47 5.26 -1.22 -9.14
C ALA A 47 4.35 0.01 -9.32
N ASP A 48 4.79 0.96 -10.14
CA ASP A 48 4.05 2.18 -10.43
C ASP A 48 2.78 1.87 -11.23
N LEU A 49 1.68 2.52 -10.88
CA LEU A 49 0.37 2.23 -11.47
C LEU A 49 0.16 3.00 -12.79
N TRP A 50 0.83 4.14 -12.99
CA TRP A 50 0.77 4.92 -14.24
C TRP A 50 1.98 5.85 -14.46
N ASP A 51 2.14 6.30 -15.71
CA ASP A 51 3.22 7.22 -16.09
C ASP A 51 3.12 8.57 -15.35
N ASN A 52 4.23 8.99 -14.71
CA ASN A 52 4.34 10.24 -13.95
C ASN A 52 3.43 10.30 -12.72
N GLU A 53 3.23 9.17 -12.06
CA GLU A 53 2.61 9.12 -10.74
C GLU A 53 3.33 10.02 -9.73
N VAL A 54 2.55 10.70 -8.89
CA VAL A 54 3.07 11.52 -7.82
C VAL A 54 3.23 10.63 -6.60
N ILE A 55 4.49 10.39 -6.24
CA ILE A 55 4.86 9.63 -5.05
C ILE A 55 4.88 10.60 -3.87
N GLU A 56 3.95 10.42 -2.94
CA GLU A 56 3.95 11.18 -1.69
C GLU A 56 5.11 10.72 -0.80
N PRO A 57 5.74 11.60 -0.01
CA PRO A 57 6.83 11.21 0.86
C PRO A 57 6.32 10.29 1.99
N GLU A 58 7.17 9.37 2.41
CA GLU A 58 6.88 8.54 3.57
C GLU A 58 6.68 9.41 4.83
N TRP A 59 5.61 9.14 5.59
CA TRP A 59 5.46 9.68 6.93
C TRP A 59 6.44 9.00 7.89
N GLY A 60 7.35 9.78 8.48
CA GLY A 60 8.46 9.24 9.27
C GLY A 60 8.09 8.41 10.50
N ASP A 61 6.89 8.57 11.06
CA ASP A 61 6.43 7.79 12.22
C ASP A 61 5.70 6.49 11.80
N ALA A 62 5.65 6.15 10.51
CA ALA A 62 4.84 5.05 10.02
C ALA A 62 5.28 3.68 10.58
N CYS A 63 6.58 3.39 10.54
CA CYS A 63 7.12 2.15 11.13
C CYS A 63 6.91 2.11 12.64
N ASP A 64 7.16 3.21 13.36
CA ASP A 64 6.95 3.32 14.80
C ASP A 64 5.48 3.11 15.18
N THR A 65 4.55 3.68 14.40
CA THR A 65 3.10 3.53 14.59
C THR A 65 2.65 2.08 14.46
N LEU A 66 3.29 1.30 13.59
CA LEU A 66 3.00 -0.12 13.39
C LEU A 66 3.88 -1.05 14.24
N GLY A 67 4.83 -0.49 14.99
CA GLY A 67 5.82 -1.26 15.74
C GLY A 67 6.71 -2.14 14.86
N LEU A 68 7.03 -1.68 13.65
CA LEU A 68 7.88 -2.39 12.70
C LEU A 68 9.35 -2.02 12.89
N GLU A 69 10.21 -3.03 12.99
CA GLU A 69 11.65 -2.82 12.90
C GLU A 69 12.12 -2.74 11.43
N GLU A 70 13.34 -2.25 11.21
CA GLU A 70 13.94 -2.20 9.86
C GLU A 70 14.01 -3.58 9.19
N GLU A 71 14.24 -4.64 9.98
CA GLU A 71 14.22 -6.02 9.49
C GLU A 71 12.83 -6.42 8.98
N ASP A 72 11.76 -6.10 9.72
CA ASP A 72 10.38 -6.40 9.33
C ASP A 72 10.01 -5.66 8.03
N TYR A 73 10.37 -4.39 7.94
CA TYR A 73 10.15 -3.58 6.74
C TYR A 73 10.81 -4.21 5.51
N ASN A 74 12.09 -4.55 5.62
CA ASN A 74 12.85 -5.16 4.53
C ASN A 74 12.31 -6.55 4.15
N ASN A 75 11.87 -7.34 5.13
CA ASN A 75 11.24 -8.63 4.86
C ASN A 75 9.92 -8.46 4.08
N CYS A 76 9.06 -7.53 4.51
CA CYS A 76 7.82 -7.19 3.81
C CYS A 76 8.08 -6.72 2.37
N LEU A 77 9.08 -5.86 2.16
CA LEU A 77 9.45 -5.36 0.83
C LEU A 77 9.91 -6.50 -0.10
N ASN A 78 10.75 -7.40 0.41
CA ASN A 78 11.22 -8.55 -0.34
C ASN A 78 10.08 -9.53 -0.69
N ASP A 79 9.20 -9.79 0.27
CA ASP A 79 8.03 -10.65 0.07
C ASP A 79 7.07 -10.04 -0.96
N MET A 80 6.82 -8.73 -0.89
CA MET A 80 6.00 -8.02 -1.86
C MET A 80 6.57 -8.16 -3.27
N LYS A 81 7.86 -7.88 -3.46
CA LYS A 81 8.55 -8.04 -4.74
C LYS A 81 8.40 -9.45 -5.30
N ASN A 82 8.72 -10.45 -4.48
CA ASN A 82 8.60 -11.86 -4.88
C ASN A 82 7.16 -12.25 -5.27
N ASN A 83 6.16 -11.69 -4.59
CA ASN A 83 4.75 -11.99 -4.87
C ASN A 83 4.25 -11.28 -6.14
N ILE A 84 4.70 -10.05 -6.40
CA ILE A 84 4.38 -9.33 -7.65
C ILE A 84 5.01 -10.05 -8.85
N ASP A 85 6.27 -10.46 -8.76
CA ASP A 85 6.95 -11.20 -9.83
C ASP A 85 6.17 -12.48 -10.19
N LYS A 86 5.83 -13.30 -9.18
CA LYS A 86 5.02 -14.52 -9.38
C LYS A 86 3.64 -14.23 -9.97
N SER A 87 2.98 -13.16 -9.50
CA SER A 87 1.65 -12.78 -9.99
C SER A 87 1.71 -12.32 -11.45
N THR A 88 2.75 -11.60 -11.82
CA THR A 88 2.99 -11.12 -13.19
C THR A 88 3.26 -12.27 -14.14
N GLU A 89 4.11 -13.23 -13.74
CA GLU A 89 4.34 -14.47 -14.50
C GLU A 89 3.04 -15.26 -14.70
N PHE A 90 2.23 -15.40 -13.64
CA PHE A 90 0.95 -16.09 -13.71
C PHE A 90 -0.02 -15.43 -14.69
N LEU A 91 -0.19 -14.10 -14.62
CA LEU A 91 -1.06 -13.35 -15.53
C LEU A 91 -0.56 -13.41 -16.98
N ALA A 92 0.75 -13.37 -17.21
CA ALA A 92 1.33 -13.54 -18.53
C ALA A 92 0.97 -14.92 -19.11
N MET A 93 1.08 -16.00 -18.33
CA MET A 93 0.71 -17.34 -18.79
C MET A 93 -0.76 -17.45 -19.19
N ILE A 94 -1.68 -16.78 -18.48
CA ILE A 94 -3.11 -16.76 -18.84
C ILE A 94 -3.31 -15.98 -20.14
N ASN A 95 -2.72 -14.80 -20.27
CA ASN A 95 -2.92 -13.92 -21.43
C ASN A 95 -2.28 -14.45 -22.72
N TYR A 96 -1.24 -15.30 -22.63
CA TYR A 96 -0.62 -15.96 -23.79
C TYR A 96 -1.23 -17.33 -24.12
N ALA A 97 -2.18 -17.82 -23.32
CA ALA A 97 -2.90 -19.08 -23.56
C ALA A 97 -4.17 -18.91 -24.40
N GLU A 98 -4.53 -17.68 -24.75
CA GLU A 98 -5.58 -17.31 -25.73
C GLU A 98 -4.98 -17.06 -27.13
#